data_AF-A0A7S0Y9U5-F1
#
_entry.id   AF-A0A7S0Y9U5-F1
#
_cell.length_a   1.000
_cell.length_b   1.000
_cell.length_c   1.000
_cell.angle_alpha   90.00
_cell.angle_beta   90.00
_cell.angle_gamma   90.00
#
_symmetry.space_group_name_H-M   'P 1'
#
loop_
_entity.id
_entity.type
_entity.pdbx_description
1 polymer ?
#
loop_
_entity_poly.entity_id
_entity_poly.type
_entity_poly.pdbx_seq_one_letter_code
_entity_poly.pdbx_strand_id
1 'polypeptide(L)'
;MIEDNCEELQRISKCLVSERPNVSNLINEALLSILKLKDDCHQKAFEAERLREETAKQRVEAEKTHLELQNKEYEKIYYEKEIQFSRCYKSKYTESQVDLVPESVFFETAPEDAIKVARMSSRDLMKERLKFELQSRRVLLQKLEDVKKRSTQMQADLQRRKNAVKQFYSYGTTLDDRLRPLIADLAPQASQTQAINLNSRLASLLPLPLYILYSQLQVVKNLHGLLLRVSISGLETRAAAYASEAARRVAEVIG
;
A
#
# COMPACT_ATOMS: atom_id res chain seq x y z
N MET A 1 -5.45 75.78 -49.45
CA MET A 1 -6.86 76.26 -49.54
C MET A 1 -7.15 77.39 -48.55
N ILE A 2 -7.10 77.17 -47.23
CA ILE A 2 -7.33 78.25 -46.25
C ILE A 2 -6.24 79.34 -46.37
N GLU A 3 -4.98 78.94 -46.52
CA GLU A 3 -3.86 79.87 -46.74
C GLU A 3 -4.05 80.69 -48.03
N ASP A 4 -4.44 80.03 -49.13
CA ASP A 4 -4.70 80.67 -50.43
C ASP A 4 -5.83 81.72 -50.36
N ASN A 5 -6.94 81.40 -49.67
CA ASN A 5 -8.06 82.33 -49.49
C ASN A 5 -7.68 83.51 -48.58
N CYS A 6 -6.81 83.31 -47.59
CA CYS A 6 -6.26 84.37 -46.74
C CYS A 6 -5.33 85.30 -47.52
N GLU A 7 -4.48 84.75 -48.40
CA GLU A 7 -3.65 85.56 -49.30
C GLU A 7 -4.50 86.38 -50.29
N GLU A 8 -5.59 85.81 -50.80
CA GLU A 8 -6.53 86.50 -51.69
C GLU A 8 -7.24 87.67 -50.99
N LEU A 9 -7.67 87.48 -49.73
CA LEU A 9 -8.21 88.57 -48.90
C LEU A 9 -7.17 89.65 -48.59
N GLN A 10 -5.90 89.28 -48.36
CA GLN A 10 -4.82 90.24 -48.17
C GLN A 10 -4.53 91.05 -49.44
N ARG A 11 -4.67 90.45 -50.64
CA ARG A 11 -4.56 91.15 -51.92
C ARG A 11 -5.74 92.12 -52.12
N ILE A 12 -6.97 91.67 -51.90
CA ILE A 12 -8.18 92.50 -52.02
C ILE A 12 -8.14 93.68 -51.02
N SER A 13 -7.67 93.43 -49.79
CA SER A 13 -7.43 94.46 -48.76
C SER A 13 -6.47 95.56 -49.24
N LYS A 14 -5.35 95.19 -49.87
CA LYS A 14 -4.37 96.16 -50.42
C LYS A 14 -4.95 96.97 -51.58
N CYS A 15 -5.78 96.36 -52.43
CA CYS A 15 -6.46 97.04 -53.54
C CYS A 15 -7.55 98.03 -53.08
N LEU A 16 -8.31 97.70 -52.03
CA LEU A 16 -9.29 98.61 -51.41
C LEU A 16 -8.65 99.89 -50.83
N VAL A 17 -7.39 99.81 -50.41
CA VAL A 17 -6.63 100.95 -49.86
C VAL A 17 -6.03 101.84 -50.96
N SER A 18 -5.84 101.31 -52.18
CA SER A 18 -5.07 101.98 -53.24
C SER A 18 -5.90 102.54 -54.41
N GLU A 19 -7.06 101.98 -54.78
CA GLU A 19 -7.86 102.43 -55.94
C GLU A 19 -9.39 102.45 -55.70
N ARG A 20 -10.09 103.52 -56.14
CA ARG A 20 -11.54 103.77 -55.88
C ARG A 20 -12.59 103.45 -56.98
N PRO A 21 -12.30 102.99 -58.23
CA PRO A 21 -13.37 102.95 -59.24
C PRO A 21 -14.26 101.70 -59.28
N ASN A 22 -14.04 100.64 -58.47
CA ASN A 22 -14.88 99.42 -58.54
C ASN A 22 -15.12 98.74 -57.19
N VAL A 23 -15.43 99.56 -56.18
CA VAL A 23 -15.56 99.14 -54.77
C VAL A 23 -16.60 98.02 -54.57
N SER A 24 -17.72 98.03 -55.30
CA SER A 24 -18.77 97.03 -55.13
C SER A 24 -18.35 95.62 -55.55
N ASN A 25 -17.54 95.48 -56.61
CA ASN A 25 -17.10 94.18 -57.09
C ASN A 25 -16.03 93.58 -56.18
N LEU A 26 -15.08 94.39 -55.70
CA LEU A 26 -14.09 93.97 -54.71
C LEU A 26 -14.73 93.55 -53.38
N ILE A 27 -15.78 94.25 -52.93
CA ILE A 27 -16.52 93.87 -51.72
C ILE A 27 -17.20 92.51 -51.92
N ASN A 28 -17.82 92.27 -53.06
CA ASN A 28 -18.47 90.98 -53.35
C ASN A 28 -17.45 89.83 -53.43
N GLU A 29 -16.28 90.04 -54.03
CA GLU A 29 -15.18 89.06 -54.05
C GLU A 29 -14.64 88.79 -52.63
N ALA A 30 -14.44 89.83 -51.81
CA ALA A 30 -14.03 89.67 -50.41
C ALA A 30 -15.06 88.88 -49.60
N LEU A 31 -16.36 89.19 -49.76
CA LEU A 31 -17.44 88.46 -49.09
C LEU A 31 -17.48 86.99 -49.52
N LEU A 32 -17.26 86.69 -50.81
CA LEU A 32 -17.16 85.32 -51.30
C LEU A 32 -15.96 84.57 -50.73
N SER A 33 -14.78 85.19 -50.65
CA SER A 33 -13.59 84.57 -50.04
C SER A 33 -13.76 84.37 -48.52
N ILE A 34 -14.44 85.27 -47.82
CA ILE A 34 -14.81 85.09 -46.40
C ILE A 34 -15.80 83.93 -46.23
N LEU A 35 -16.80 83.82 -47.10
CA LEU A 35 -17.75 82.69 -47.06
C LEU A 35 -17.04 81.36 -47.32
N LYS A 36 -16.15 81.28 -48.32
CA LYS A 36 -15.32 80.10 -48.58
C LYS A 36 -14.45 79.73 -47.38
N LEU A 37 -13.80 80.71 -46.75
CA LEU A 37 -13.02 80.47 -45.52
C LEU A 37 -13.88 79.96 -44.37
N LYS A 38 -15.08 80.51 -44.21
CA LYS A 38 -16.03 80.06 -43.19
C LYS A 38 -16.44 78.60 -43.45
N ASP A 39 -16.74 78.26 -44.69
CA ASP A 39 -17.11 76.90 -45.08
C ASP A 39 -15.94 75.92 -44.90
N ASP A 40 -14.71 76.29 -45.31
CA ASP A 40 -13.49 75.50 -45.09
C ASP A 40 -13.21 75.28 -43.59
N CYS A 41 -13.38 76.31 -42.77
CA CYS A 41 -13.24 76.22 -41.31
C CYS A 41 -14.29 75.28 -40.70
N HIS A 42 -15.54 75.35 -41.16
CA HIS A 42 -16.59 74.43 -40.72
C HIS A 42 -16.31 72.99 -41.14
N GLN A 43 -15.84 72.76 -42.36
CA GLN A 43 -15.45 71.44 -42.84
C GLN A 43 -14.30 70.86 -42.00
N LYS A 44 -13.27 71.66 -41.71
CA LYS A 44 -12.15 71.23 -40.86
C LYS A 44 -12.58 70.94 -39.43
N ALA A 45 -13.47 71.74 -38.86
CA ALA A 45 -14.03 71.47 -37.54
C ALA A 45 -14.83 70.16 -37.52
N PHE A 46 -15.61 69.89 -38.57
CA PHE A 46 -16.37 68.65 -38.71
C PHE A 46 -15.47 67.42 -38.91
N GLU A 47 -14.43 67.53 -39.75
CA GLU A 47 -13.41 66.49 -39.94
C GLU A 47 -12.69 66.18 -38.62
N ALA A 48 -12.31 67.20 -37.86
CA ALA A 48 -11.65 67.03 -36.57
C ALA A 48 -12.56 66.32 -35.56
N GLU A 49 -13.85 66.67 -35.52
CA GLU A 49 -14.80 66.00 -34.63
C GLU A 49 -15.06 64.55 -35.06
N ARG A 50 -15.18 64.28 -36.36
CA ARG A 50 -15.28 62.92 -36.89
C ARG A 50 -14.08 62.06 -36.50
N LEU A 51 -12.86 62.59 -36.64
CA LEU A 51 -11.63 61.88 -36.25
C LEU A 51 -11.56 61.63 -34.74
N ARG A 52 -12.04 62.59 -33.93
CA ARG A 52 -12.15 62.40 -32.47
C ARG A 52 -13.10 61.26 -32.12
N GLU A 53 -14.28 61.21 -32.74
CA GLU A 53 -15.23 60.12 -32.51
C GLU A 53 -14.68 58.76 -32.94
N GLU A 54 -14.01 58.70 -34.09
CA GLU A 54 -13.40 57.46 -34.60
C GLU A 54 -12.28 56.97 -33.67
N THR A 55 -11.41 57.89 -33.23
CA THR A 55 -10.34 57.60 -32.27
C THR A 55 -10.92 57.14 -30.93
N ALA A 56 -12.00 57.78 -30.45
CA ALA A 56 -12.66 57.39 -29.20
C ALA A 56 -13.26 55.99 -29.29
N LYS A 57 -13.89 55.63 -30.42
CA LYS A 57 -14.42 54.28 -30.67
C LYS A 57 -13.31 53.23 -30.66
N GLN A 58 -12.22 53.48 -31.38
CA GLN A 58 -11.06 52.58 -31.41
C GLN A 58 -10.41 52.45 -30.02
N ARG A 59 -10.36 53.54 -29.24
CA ARG A 59 -9.84 53.50 -27.86
C ARG A 59 -10.66 52.59 -26.96
N VAL A 60 -11.99 52.65 -27.05
CA VAL A 60 -12.89 51.78 -26.26
C VAL A 60 -12.70 50.31 -26.64
N GLU A 61 -12.52 50.01 -27.93
CA GLU A 61 -12.24 48.64 -28.38
C GLU A 61 -10.88 48.13 -27.87
N ALA A 62 -9.85 48.98 -27.92
CA ALA A 62 -8.53 48.67 -27.36
C ALA A 62 -8.60 48.44 -25.84
N GLU A 63 -9.32 49.28 -25.10
CA GLU A 63 -9.55 49.10 -23.65
C GLU A 63 -10.27 47.78 -23.35
N LYS A 64 -11.29 47.42 -24.14
CA LYS A 64 -12.01 46.15 -23.99
C LYS A 64 -11.08 44.94 -24.19
N THR A 65 -10.31 44.93 -25.28
CA THR A 65 -9.37 43.85 -25.58
C THR A 65 -8.25 43.76 -24.54
N HIS A 66 -7.80 44.90 -24.01
CA HIS A 66 -6.83 44.94 -22.91
C HIS A 66 -7.38 44.30 -21.63
N LEU A 67 -8.64 44.56 -21.31
CA LEU A 67 -9.32 43.95 -20.15
C LEU A 67 -9.48 42.44 -20.34
N GLU A 68 -9.83 41.99 -21.55
CA GLU A 68 -9.88 40.57 -21.90
C GLU A 68 -8.51 39.90 -21.76
N LEU A 69 -7.44 40.55 -22.23
CA LEU A 69 -6.06 40.06 -22.06
C LEU A 69 -5.71 39.91 -20.58
N GLN A 70 -6.01 40.93 -19.77
CA GLN A 70 -5.71 40.92 -18.34
C GLN A 70 -6.44 39.78 -17.62
N ASN A 71 -7.72 39.55 -17.97
CA ASN A 71 -8.48 38.40 -17.46
C ASN A 71 -7.80 37.06 -17.80
N LYS A 72 -7.30 36.91 -19.04
CA LYS A 72 -6.59 35.70 -19.47
C LYS A 72 -5.23 35.52 -18.80
N GLU A 73 -4.51 36.60 -18.53
CA GLU A 73 -3.28 36.55 -17.75
C GLU A 73 -3.54 36.08 -16.30
N TYR A 74 -4.62 36.57 -15.68
CA TYR A 74 -5.02 36.09 -14.36
C TYR A 74 -5.41 34.61 -14.36
N GLU A 75 -6.21 34.15 -15.33
CA GLU A 75 -6.56 32.73 -15.48
C GLU A 75 -5.30 31.87 -15.63
N LYS A 76 -4.34 32.29 -16.47
CA LYS A 76 -3.07 31.58 -16.65
C LYS A 76 -2.32 31.44 -15.32
N ILE A 77 -2.11 32.54 -14.59
CA ILE A 77 -1.40 32.52 -13.31
C ILE A 77 -2.12 31.63 -12.29
N TYR A 78 -3.45 31.67 -12.27
CA TYR A 78 -4.25 30.79 -11.42
C TYR A 78 -4.01 29.31 -11.74
N TYR A 79 -4.11 28.91 -13.01
CA TYR A 79 -3.87 27.52 -13.41
C TYR A 79 -2.42 27.09 -13.19
N GLU A 80 -1.44 27.96 -13.40
CA GLU A 80 -0.04 27.66 -13.09
C GLU A 80 0.16 27.36 -11.60
N LYS A 81 -0.45 28.15 -10.72
CA LYS A 81 -0.44 27.90 -9.27
C LYS A 81 -1.12 26.58 -8.92
N GLU A 82 -2.28 26.30 -9.52
CA GLU A 82 -3.04 25.07 -9.26
C GLU A 82 -2.29 23.82 -9.76
N ILE A 83 -1.65 23.90 -10.93
CA ILE A 83 -0.78 22.86 -11.47
C ILE A 83 0.41 22.65 -10.55
N GLN A 84 1.05 23.72 -10.06
CA GLN A 84 2.17 23.61 -9.14
C GLN A 84 1.75 22.95 -7.82
N PHE A 85 0.62 23.35 -7.25
CA PHE A 85 0.07 22.73 -6.05
C PHE A 85 -0.22 21.24 -6.26
N SER A 86 -0.85 20.89 -7.37
CA SER A 86 -1.16 19.51 -7.75
C SER A 86 0.09 18.67 -8.00
N ARG A 87 1.12 19.22 -8.64
CA ARG A 87 2.41 18.54 -8.88
C ARG A 87 3.21 18.35 -7.59
N CYS A 88 3.06 19.26 -6.63
CA CYS A 88 3.66 19.15 -5.30
C CYS A 88 2.97 18.12 -4.41
N TYR A 89 1.93 17.43 -4.89
CA TYR A 89 1.32 16.32 -4.18
C TYR A 89 2.37 15.24 -3.88
N LYS A 90 2.66 15.04 -2.61
CA LYS A 90 3.47 13.92 -2.12
C LYS A 90 2.54 12.94 -1.43
N SER A 91 2.54 11.69 -1.90
CA SER A 91 1.88 10.60 -1.20
C SER A 91 2.39 10.52 0.24
N LYS A 92 1.52 10.18 1.20
CA LYS A 92 1.90 9.96 2.61
C LYS A 92 2.95 8.86 2.77
N TYR A 93 3.00 7.95 1.80
CA TYR A 93 3.97 6.85 1.73
C TYR A 93 4.85 7.05 0.51
N THR A 94 6.14 7.24 0.75
CA THR A 94 7.16 7.32 -0.31
C THR A 94 7.48 5.91 -0.81
N GLU A 95 7.84 5.75 -2.08
CA GLU A 95 8.26 4.47 -2.66
C GLU A 95 9.38 3.78 -1.85
N SER A 96 10.32 4.53 -1.27
CA SER A 96 11.38 4.00 -0.41
C SER A 96 10.91 3.47 0.95
N GLN A 97 9.69 3.81 1.40
CA GLN A 97 9.14 3.27 2.65
C GLN A 97 8.38 1.96 2.41
N VAL A 98 8.00 1.67 1.17
CA VAL A 98 7.27 0.46 0.82
C VAL A 98 8.27 -0.51 0.24
N ASP A 99 8.76 -1.44 1.06
CA ASP A 99 9.59 -2.54 0.58
C ASP A 99 8.73 -3.44 -0.32
N LEU A 100 8.99 -3.39 -1.63
CA LEU A 100 8.36 -4.25 -2.63
C LEU A 100 9.32 -5.35 -3.08
N VAL A 101 8.76 -6.50 -3.45
CA VAL A 101 9.50 -7.58 -4.12
C VAL A 101 10.15 -7.04 -5.40
N PRO A 102 11.44 -7.34 -5.66
CA PRO A 102 12.14 -6.93 -6.87
C PRO A 102 11.40 -7.37 -8.15
N GLU A 103 11.58 -6.61 -9.22
CA GLU A 103 10.88 -6.87 -10.49
C GLU A 103 11.20 -8.24 -11.08
N SER A 104 12.46 -8.69 -10.98
CA SER A 104 12.88 -10.03 -11.42
C SER A 104 12.04 -11.13 -10.77
N VAL A 105 11.94 -11.09 -9.45
CA VAL A 105 11.20 -12.08 -8.67
C VAL A 105 9.70 -11.98 -8.94
N PHE A 106 9.17 -10.76 -9.13
CA PHE A 106 7.76 -10.58 -9.49
C PHE A 106 7.43 -11.25 -10.83
N PHE A 107 8.26 -11.09 -11.87
CA PHE A 107 8.00 -11.70 -13.17
C PHE A 107 8.14 -13.24 -13.18
N GLU A 108 8.86 -13.81 -12.22
CA GLU A 108 8.98 -15.27 -12.07
C GLU A 108 7.83 -15.89 -11.27
N THR A 109 7.30 -15.16 -10.28
CA THR A 109 6.39 -15.73 -9.27
C THR A 109 4.94 -15.27 -9.42
N ALA A 110 4.69 -14.15 -10.11
CA ALA A 110 3.36 -13.63 -10.31
C ALA A 110 2.57 -14.46 -11.33
N PRO A 111 1.23 -14.53 -11.20
CA PRO A 111 0.38 -15.18 -12.20
C PRO A 111 0.48 -14.49 -13.57
N GLU A 112 0.34 -15.27 -14.65
CA GLU A 112 0.51 -14.78 -16.03
C GLU A 112 -0.38 -13.57 -16.37
N ASP A 113 -1.59 -13.52 -15.83
CA ASP A 113 -2.52 -12.41 -16.06
C ASP A 113 -2.01 -11.09 -15.48
N ALA A 114 -1.39 -11.13 -14.29
CA ALA A 114 -0.76 -9.96 -13.68
C ALA A 114 0.48 -9.53 -14.48
N ILE A 115 1.25 -10.48 -15.00
CA ILE A 115 2.43 -10.20 -15.83
C ILE A 115 2.04 -9.51 -17.14
N LYS A 116 0.94 -9.93 -17.78
CA LYS A 116 0.44 -9.32 -19.03
C LYS A 116 0.08 -7.85 -18.81
N VAL A 117 -0.65 -7.54 -17.74
CA VAL A 117 -1.03 -6.15 -17.39
C VAL A 117 0.18 -5.33 -17.00
N ALA A 118 1.11 -5.91 -16.25
CA ALA A 118 2.34 -5.24 -15.82
C ALA A 118 3.23 -4.78 -16.99
N ARG A 119 3.22 -5.48 -18.13
CA ARG A 119 3.98 -5.10 -19.32
C ARG A 119 3.38 -3.91 -20.09
N MET A 120 2.16 -3.48 -19.79
CA MET A 120 1.49 -2.41 -20.55
C MET A 120 2.01 -1.00 -20.22
N SER A 121 2.28 -0.71 -18.93
CA SER A 121 2.90 0.55 -18.52
C SER A 121 3.56 0.43 -17.14
N SER A 122 4.53 1.29 -16.85
CA SER A 122 5.24 1.33 -15.56
C SER A 122 4.29 1.54 -14.37
N ARG A 123 3.25 2.36 -14.53
CA ARG A 123 2.20 2.56 -13.52
C ARG A 123 1.42 1.27 -13.26
N ASP A 124 1.14 0.51 -14.30
CA ASP A 124 0.36 -0.73 -14.18
C ASP A 124 1.23 -1.87 -13.62
N LEU A 125 2.53 -1.92 -13.96
CA LEU A 125 3.52 -2.73 -13.26
C LEU A 125 3.51 -2.49 -11.75
N MET A 126 3.58 -1.22 -11.32
CA MET A 126 3.60 -0.87 -9.90
C MET A 126 2.31 -1.29 -9.18
N LYS A 127 1.15 -1.11 -9.82
CA LYS A 127 -0.14 -1.55 -9.27
C LYS A 127 -0.22 -3.06 -9.08
N GLU A 128 0.19 -3.83 -10.09
CA GLU A 128 0.14 -5.29 -10.01
C GLU A 128 1.16 -5.83 -9.00
N ARG A 129 2.36 -5.23 -8.91
CA ARG A 129 3.34 -5.54 -7.86
C ARG A 129 2.77 -5.30 -6.46
N LEU A 130 2.11 -4.17 -6.23
CA LEU A 130 1.48 -3.87 -4.94
C LEU A 130 0.36 -4.86 -4.58
N LYS A 131 -0.48 -5.24 -5.56
CA LYS A 131 -1.54 -6.24 -5.34
C LYS A 131 -0.95 -7.60 -4.98
N PHE A 132 0.06 -8.05 -5.73
CA PHE A 132 0.73 -9.32 -5.50
C PHE A 132 1.38 -9.37 -4.11
N GLU A 133 2.08 -8.31 -3.73
CA GLU A 133 2.72 -8.22 -2.41
C GLU A 133 1.68 -8.25 -1.28
N LEU A 134 0.58 -7.50 -1.43
CA LEU A 134 -0.50 -7.47 -0.45
C LEU A 134 -1.15 -8.86 -0.28
N GLN A 135 -1.40 -9.57 -1.38
CA GLN A 135 -1.91 -10.93 -1.34
C GLN A 135 -0.91 -11.88 -0.66
N SER A 136 0.37 -11.79 -1.02
CA SER A 136 1.45 -12.58 -0.44
C SER A 136 1.55 -12.37 1.07
N ARG A 137 1.51 -11.12 1.53
CA ARG A 137 1.51 -10.78 2.97
C ARG A 137 0.29 -11.33 3.71
N ARG A 138 -0.90 -11.29 3.10
CA ARG A 138 -2.12 -11.89 3.70
C ARG A 138 -1.96 -13.39 3.90
N VAL A 139 -1.46 -14.09 2.89
CA VAL A 139 -1.21 -15.54 2.98
C VAL A 139 -0.15 -15.86 4.04
N LEU A 140 0.92 -15.06 4.11
CA LEU A 140 1.96 -15.21 5.13
C LEU A 140 1.43 -14.97 6.55
N LEU A 141 0.57 -13.96 6.74
CA LEU A 141 -0.09 -13.71 8.03
C LEU A 141 -0.97 -14.88 8.46
N GLN A 142 -1.77 -15.44 7.56
CA GLN A 142 -2.57 -16.63 7.85
C GLN A 142 -1.70 -17.82 8.27
N LYS A 143 -0.63 -18.11 7.51
CA LYS A 143 0.33 -19.17 7.87
C LYS A 143 0.97 -18.92 9.24
N LEU A 144 1.32 -17.67 9.54
CA LEU A 144 1.91 -17.29 10.82
C LEU A 144 0.91 -17.52 11.96
N GLU A 145 -0.36 -17.16 11.78
CA GLU A 145 -1.42 -17.44 12.76
C GLU A 145 -1.62 -18.94 12.99
N ASP A 146 -1.62 -19.73 11.92
CA ASP A 146 -1.76 -21.19 12.01
C ASP A 146 -0.59 -21.83 12.75
N VAL A 147 0.64 -21.41 12.45
CA VAL A 147 1.84 -21.87 13.15
C VAL A 147 1.81 -21.45 14.62
N LYS A 148 1.38 -20.23 14.93
CA LYS A 148 1.21 -19.77 16.33
C LYS A 148 0.19 -20.64 17.07
N LYS A 149 -0.98 -20.92 16.45
CA LYS A 149 -2.01 -21.79 17.04
C LYS A 149 -1.48 -23.20 17.30
N ARG A 150 -0.76 -23.80 16.35
CA ARG A 150 -0.14 -25.12 16.53
C ARG A 150 0.92 -25.11 17.64
N SER A 151 1.72 -24.05 17.71
CA SER A 151 2.74 -23.89 18.74
C SER A 151 2.12 -23.81 20.14
N THR A 152 1.03 -23.05 20.31
CA THR A 152 0.36 -22.94 21.62
C THR A 152 -0.34 -24.23 22.02
N GLN A 153 -0.97 -24.94 21.07
CA GLN A 153 -1.54 -26.27 21.29
C GLN A 153 -0.48 -27.27 21.73
N MET A 154 0.64 -27.36 20.99
CA MET A 154 1.74 -28.25 21.32
C MET A 154 2.35 -27.92 22.69
N GLN A 155 2.46 -26.64 23.04
CA GLN A 155 2.92 -26.22 24.36
C GLN A 155 1.95 -26.63 25.47
N ALA A 156 0.64 -26.49 25.25
CA ALA A 156 -0.38 -26.94 26.20
C ALA A 156 -0.32 -28.46 26.40
N ASP A 157 -0.18 -29.24 25.33
CA ASP A 157 -0.06 -30.70 25.39
C ASP A 157 1.22 -31.14 26.10
N LEU A 158 2.34 -30.46 25.86
CA LEU A 158 3.58 -30.70 26.59
C LEU A 158 3.42 -30.43 28.08
N GLN A 159 2.72 -29.35 28.47
CA GLN A 159 2.45 -29.06 29.88
C GLN A 159 1.52 -30.10 30.51
N ARG A 160 0.47 -30.54 29.80
CA ARG A 160 -0.41 -31.63 30.24
C ARG A 160 0.36 -32.92 30.47
N ARG A 161 1.20 -33.33 29.51
CA ARG A 161 2.04 -34.53 29.63
C ARG A 161 3.04 -34.42 30.78
N LYS A 162 3.70 -33.26 30.95
CA LYS A 162 4.60 -33.01 32.08
C LYS A 162 3.87 -33.12 33.42
N ASN A 163 2.68 -32.56 33.53
CA ASN A 163 1.88 -32.63 34.75
C ASN A 163 1.41 -34.06 35.04
N ALA A 164 0.99 -34.81 34.02
CA ALA A 164 0.64 -36.22 34.16
C ALA A 164 1.83 -37.05 34.67
N VAL A 165 3.03 -36.87 34.09
CA VAL A 165 4.25 -37.55 34.57
C VAL A 165 4.57 -37.19 36.03
N LYS A 166 4.45 -35.91 36.41
CA LYS A 166 4.63 -35.49 37.81
C LYS A 166 3.62 -36.15 38.74
N GLN A 167 2.36 -36.23 38.33
CA GLN A 167 1.30 -36.91 39.08
C GLN A 167 1.62 -38.40 39.24
N PHE A 168 1.97 -39.11 38.16
CA PHE A 168 2.38 -40.52 38.23
C PHE A 168 3.56 -40.75 39.16
N TYR A 169 4.58 -39.89 39.10
CA TYR A 169 5.72 -39.96 40.03
C TYR A 169 5.27 -39.82 41.48
N SER A 170 4.41 -38.83 41.79
CA SER A 170 3.88 -38.64 43.15
C SER A 170 3.01 -39.81 43.64
N TYR A 171 2.21 -40.42 42.75
CA TYR A 171 1.45 -41.62 43.08
C TYR A 171 2.37 -42.81 43.34
N GLY A 172 3.44 -42.95 42.54
CA GLY A 172 4.48 -43.96 42.76
C GLY A 172 5.14 -43.84 44.12
N THR A 173 5.64 -42.64 44.46
CA THR A 173 6.31 -42.42 45.76
C THR A 173 5.37 -42.63 46.95
N THR A 174 4.12 -42.17 46.85
CA THR A 174 3.13 -42.37 47.93
C THR A 174 2.71 -43.82 48.08
N LEU A 175 2.61 -44.56 46.98
CA LEU A 175 2.36 -45.99 47.01
C LEU A 175 3.55 -46.75 47.60
N ASP A 176 4.77 -46.42 47.16
CA ASP A 176 5.99 -47.03 47.68
C ASP A 176 6.13 -46.82 49.19
N ASP A 177 5.86 -45.61 49.70
CA ASP A 177 5.90 -45.32 51.13
C ASP A 177 4.85 -46.13 51.92
N ARG A 178 3.65 -46.36 51.34
CA ARG A 178 2.60 -47.19 51.96
C ARG A 178 2.90 -48.68 51.90
N LEU A 179 3.51 -49.16 50.81
CA LEU A 179 3.82 -50.57 50.60
C LEU A 179 5.12 -51.00 51.28
N ARG A 180 6.05 -50.08 51.56
CA ARG A 180 7.33 -50.35 52.23
C ARG A 180 7.21 -51.20 53.51
N PRO A 181 6.33 -50.90 54.49
CA PRO A 181 6.19 -51.74 55.67
C PRO A 181 5.65 -53.13 55.36
N LEU A 182 4.69 -53.25 54.43
CA LEU A 182 4.12 -54.54 54.03
C LEU A 182 5.14 -55.42 53.32
N ILE A 183 6.00 -54.85 52.48
CA ILE A 183 7.08 -55.57 51.80
C ILE A 183 8.11 -56.09 52.82
N ALA A 184 8.44 -55.28 53.84
CA ALA A 184 9.35 -55.68 54.90
C ALA A 184 8.82 -56.90 55.70
N ASP A 185 7.51 -56.94 55.95
CA ASP A 185 6.87 -58.02 56.71
C ASP A 185 6.63 -59.30 55.88
N LEU A 186 6.19 -59.17 54.63
CA LEU A 186 5.74 -60.30 53.80
C LEU A 186 6.85 -60.91 52.94
N ALA A 187 7.88 -60.14 52.61
CA ALA A 187 8.92 -60.58 51.68
C ALA A 187 10.31 -60.03 52.05
N PRO A 188 10.91 -60.46 53.18
CA PRO A 188 12.27 -60.05 53.54
C PRO A 188 13.31 -60.44 52.48
N GLN A 189 13.03 -61.48 51.68
CA GLN A 189 13.85 -61.93 50.54
C GLN A 189 13.62 -61.10 49.26
N ALA A 190 12.53 -60.35 49.14
CA ALA A 190 12.30 -59.44 48.01
C ALA A 190 13.25 -58.22 48.05
N SER A 191 13.74 -57.87 49.24
CA SER A 191 14.81 -56.87 49.43
C SER A 191 16.13 -57.29 48.78
N GLN A 192 16.38 -58.59 48.65
CA GLN A 192 17.59 -59.17 48.05
C GLN A 192 17.41 -59.62 46.60
N THR A 193 16.18 -59.67 46.07
CA THR A 193 15.99 -59.77 44.63
C THR A 193 16.48 -58.47 44.02
N GLN A 194 17.78 -58.47 43.67
CA GLN A 194 18.43 -57.52 42.78
C GLN A 194 17.41 -57.06 41.77
N ALA A 195 17.15 -55.74 41.76
CA ALA A 195 16.20 -55.07 40.89
C ALA A 195 16.02 -55.89 39.62
N ILE A 196 14.90 -56.64 39.55
CA ILE A 196 14.67 -57.54 38.43
C ILE A 196 14.82 -56.64 37.21
N ASN A 197 15.83 -56.89 36.38
CA ASN A 197 16.11 -56.12 35.19
C ASN A 197 15.00 -56.41 34.16
N LEU A 198 13.78 -55.98 34.48
CA LEU A 198 12.63 -55.92 33.58
C LEU A 198 12.87 -54.87 32.49
N ASN A 199 13.89 -54.03 32.66
CA ASN A 199 14.38 -53.01 31.74
C ASN A 199 15.04 -53.58 30.47
N SER A 200 14.59 -54.73 29.98
CA SER A 200 14.89 -55.10 28.60
C SER A 200 14.17 -54.10 27.70
N ARG A 201 14.93 -53.39 26.86
CA ARG A 201 14.39 -52.45 25.85
C ARG A 201 13.30 -53.07 24.98
N LEU A 202 13.34 -54.40 24.81
CA LEU A 202 12.32 -55.15 24.09
C LEU A 202 11.02 -55.29 24.90
N ALA A 203 11.10 -55.44 26.22
CA ALA A 203 9.95 -55.60 27.09
C ALA A 203 9.06 -54.35 27.11
N SER A 204 9.64 -53.15 26.99
CA SER A 204 8.86 -51.90 26.93
C SER A 204 8.07 -51.71 25.63
N LEU A 205 8.38 -52.49 24.60
CA LEU A 205 7.66 -52.48 23.32
C LEU A 205 6.53 -53.52 23.27
N LEU A 206 6.39 -54.37 24.31
CA LEU A 206 5.33 -55.37 24.37
C LEU A 206 3.97 -54.72 24.68
N PRO A 207 2.88 -55.21 24.06
CA PRO A 207 1.52 -54.93 24.52
C PRO A 207 1.33 -55.30 26.00
N LEU A 208 0.51 -54.53 26.71
CA LEU A 208 0.32 -54.65 28.16
C LEU A 208 0.05 -56.10 28.65
N PRO A 209 -0.82 -56.91 28.01
CA PRO A 209 -1.05 -58.29 28.46
C PRO A 209 0.20 -59.17 28.37
N LEU A 210 1.00 -59.01 27.31
CA LEU A 210 2.22 -59.77 27.10
C LEU A 210 3.35 -59.31 28.03
N TYR A 211 3.40 -58.01 28.34
CA TYR A 211 4.32 -57.46 29.33
C TYR A 211 4.07 -58.04 30.73
N ILE A 212 2.80 -58.15 31.14
CA ILE A 212 2.41 -58.75 32.43
C ILE A 212 2.82 -60.23 32.49
N LEU A 213 2.57 -60.98 31.41
CA LEU A 213 2.98 -62.39 31.35
C LEU A 213 4.51 -62.53 31.44
N TYR A 214 5.25 -61.69 30.72
CA TYR A 214 6.71 -61.68 30.76
C TYR A 214 7.25 -61.39 32.16
N SER A 215 6.69 -60.40 32.86
CA SER A 215 7.15 -60.06 34.22
C SER A 215 6.87 -61.19 35.21
N GLN A 216 5.69 -61.81 35.16
CA GLN A 216 5.34 -62.96 36.02
C GLN A 216 6.25 -64.17 35.77
N LEU A 217 6.51 -64.51 34.50
CA LEU A 217 7.40 -65.64 34.16
C LEU A 217 8.84 -65.39 34.61
N GLN A 218 9.32 -64.14 34.52
CA GLN A 218 10.65 -63.76 34.99
C GLN A 218 10.76 -63.84 36.51
N VAL A 219 9.71 -63.43 37.23
CA VAL A 219 9.63 -63.57 38.70
C VAL A 219 9.66 -65.05 39.09
N VAL A 220 8.85 -65.89 38.46
CA VAL A 220 8.78 -67.34 38.73
C VAL A 220 10.13 -68.02 38.47
N LYS A 221 10.79 -67.69 37.36
CA LYS A 221 12.14 -68.18 37.03
C LYS A 221 13.14 -67.88 38.15
N ASN A 222 13.14 -66.64 38.64
CA ASN A 222 14.11 -66.18 39.63
C ASN A 222 13.83 -66.72 41.03
N LEU A 223 12.56 -66.80 41.45
CA LEU A 223 12.19 -67.25 42.80
C LEU A 223 12.26 -68.77 42.98
N HIS A 224 11.91 -69.55 41.95
CA HIS A 224 11.81 -71.01 42.06
C HIS A 224 13.01 -71.75 41.46
N GLY A 225 14.00 -71.06 40.90
CA GLY A 225 15.18 -71.68 40.29
C GLY A 225 14.85 -72.64 39.15
N LEU A 226 13.65 -72.51 38.55
CA LEU A 226 13.20 -73.36 37.46
C LEU A 226 14.09 -73.14 36.23
N LEU A 227 14.41 -74.22 35.52
CA LEU A 227 15.13 -74.21 34.23
C LEU A 227 14.24 -73.65 33.10
N LEU A 228 13.69 -72.46 33.29
CA LEU A 228 12.86 -71.76 32.30
C LEU A 228 13.70 -70.70 31.59
N ARG A 229 13.75 -70.79 30.25
CA ARG A 229 14.33 -69.75 29.39
C ARG A 229 13.21 -68.91 28.80
N VAL A 230 13.04 -67.70 29.31
CA VAL A 230 12.14 -66.70 28.73
C VAL A 230 12.97 -65.79 27.82
N SER A 231 12.58 -65.69 26.54
CA SER A 231 13.20 -64.79 25.57
C SER A 231 12.14 -64.10 24.73
N ILE A 232 12.34 -62.82 24.46
CA ILE A 232 11.48 -62.05 23.56
C ILE A 232 12.07 -62.16 22.15
N SER A 233 11.32 -62.75 21.22
CA SER A 233 11.69 -62.87 19.81
C SER A 233 10.75 -62.01 18.96
N GLY A 234 11.32 -61.14 18.11
CA GLY A 234 10.53 -60.33 17.20
C GLY A 234 11.33 -59.23 16.51
N LEU A 235 10.68 -58.52 15.59
CA LEU A 235 11.24 -57.36 14.90
C LEU A 235 10.96 -56.08 15.68
N GLU A 236 12.01 -55.44 16.19
CA GLU A 236 11.92 -54.21 16.98
C GLU A 236 11.23 -53.07 16.22
N THR A 237 11.55 -52.91 14.94
CA THR A 237 11.00 -51.85 14.07
C THR A 237 9.48 -51.97 13.93
N ARG A 238 8.96 -53.19 13.79
CA ARG A 238 7.52 -53.45 13.66
C ARG A 238 6.80 -53.28 15.00
N ALA A 239 7.43 -53.68 16.10
CA ALA A 239 6.89 -53.47 17.44
C ALA A 239 6.82 -51.98 17.81
N ALA A 240 7.84 -51.20 17.48
CA ALA A 240 7.85 -49.76 17.68
C ALA A 240 6.79 -49.04 16.84
N ALA A 241 6.63 -49.43 15.56
CA ALA A 241 5.56 -48.91 14.71
C ALA A 241 4.17 -49.22 15.30
N TYR A 242 3.93 -50.47 15.70
CA TYR A 242 2.66 -50.88 16.31
C TYR A 242 2.37 -50.14 17.63
N ALA A 243 3.38 -49.95 18.49
CA ALA A 243 3.24 -49.18 19.73
C ALA A 243 2.90 -47.71 19.46
N SER A 244 3.53 -47.09 18.44
CA SER A 244 3.22 -45.70 18.04
C SER A 244 1.82 -45.55 17.46
N GLU A 245 1.37 -46.54 16.69
CA GLU A 245 0.04 -46.57 16.09
C GLU A 245 -1.05 -46.83 17.13
N ALA A 246 -0.81 -47.76 18.07
CA ALA A 246 -1.69 -47.99 19.21
C ALA A 246 -1.81 -46.75 20.11
N ALA A 247 -0.69 -46.06 20.39
CA ALA A 247 -0.72 -44.79 21.13
C ALA A 247 -1.49 -43.70 20.40
N ARG A 248 -1.39 -43.66 19.06
CA ARG A 248 -2.17 -42.74 18.22
C ARG A 248 -3.67 -43.05 18.25
N ARG A 249 -4.06 -44.33 18.14
CA ARG A 249 -5.46 -44.76 18.22
C ARG A 249 -6.08 -44.46 19.58
N VAL A 250 -5.33 -44.67 20.67
CA VAL A 250 -5.78 -44.31 22.02
C VAL A 250 -5.93 -42.79 22.16
N ALA A 251 -5.03 -42.00 21.57
CA ALA A 251 -5.17 -40.54 21.54
C ALA A 251 -6.36 -40.05 20.71
N GLU A 252 -6.72 -40.74 19.62
CA GLU A 252 -7.91 -40.45 18.80
C GLU A 252 -9.23 -40.85 19.47
N VAL A 253 -9.22 -41.78 20.44
CA VAL A 253 -10.41 -42.21 21.19
C VAL A 253 -10.64 -41.35 22.45
N ILE A 254 -9.61 -40.67 22.95
CA ILE A 254 -9.66 -39.86 24.19
C ILE A 254 -9.68 -38.34 23.89
N GLY A 255 -9.34 -37.92 22.66
CA GLY A 255 -9.47 -36.54 22.18
C GLY A 255 -10.87 -36.24 21.66
#